data_AF-A0A829HLA2-F1
#
_entry.id   AF-A0A829HLA2-F1
#
_cell.length_a   1.000
_cell.length_b   1.000
_cell.length_c   1.000
_cell.angle_alpha   90.00
_cell.angle_beta   90.00
_cell.angle_gamma   90.00
#
_symmetry.space_group_name_H-M   'P 1'
#
loop_
_entity.id
_entity.type
_entity.pdbx_description
1 polymer ?
#
loop_
_entity_poly.entity_id
_entity_poly.type
_entity_poly.pdbx_seq_one_letter_code
_entity_poly.pdbx_strand_id
1 'polypeptide(L)'
;MRYLCLFLASILIAFAWLSPFHVYPWVTFSGELAAFGAGWVLLAIYLNKNIVVPRAQLLIAPIIVVPMLQWGFGLVNDFSTALLSSTYIFAFWLMIVLGYNLSLQTDQRESLMQEFSKLLLGIAIVCSVMAIVQWCGLGGAINGIMQLKGDRPYANFGQPNHLATFLIMGLMGALYLYEKRVMASYWLLPASLLILFTVALTQSRTSWVVCVFILFYWMYKQYKQQPRFSFAQLWIWCVGFFVIAAWGLPQLTNLIETFSNSELIQTSSLAERASSGYLRFDIWTQMLLALKEQPWFGYGWNQTSVAQISIFNLHPSHEWVISAHNVLLDILVWNGLPIGLLLIAYMGLWFFWLDRNAKDSTSVIAIMMVAAILIHAMLEFPQRYAYFLLPMGFLLGLVQAQTPKLKAVTLNKNVIRLIWLIALVVLVLIWRDYKLFQENSRLVFKKQQPTVEIFGSSKILLLTQFQQRLDWIALKPQTRMSDSDLKQIDALVKNKATPYNLKKYAQLLAYNHKFEEAEQQLFILRQLYKQTLSLPEVVEMNKRAV
;
A
#
# COMPACT_ATOMS: atom_id res chain seq x y z
N MET A 1 -25.13 -18.75 -4.86
CA MET A 1 -24.66 -17.34 -4.84
C MET A 1 -23.51 -17.10 -3.88
N ARG A 2 -23.66 -17.27 -2.54
CA ARG A 2 -22.58 -16.98 -1.56
C ARG A 2 -21.25 -17.67 -1.88
N TYR A 3 -21.25 -18.99 -2.06
CA TYR A 3 -20.03 -19.76 -2.36
C TYR A 3 -19.34 -19.30 -3.66
N LEU A 4 -20.11 -19.04 -4.71
CA LEU A 4 -19.60 -18.51 -5.97
C LEU A 4 -18.93 -17.14 -5.77
N CYS A 5 -19.55 -16.22 -5.03
CA CYS A 5 -18.95 -14.92 -4.75
C CYS A 5 -17.67 -15.04 -3.92
N LEU A 6 -17.65 -15.90 -2.89
CA LEU A 6 -16.44 -16.15 -2.10
C LEU A 6 -15.32 -16.71 -2.98
N PHE A 7 -15.60 -17.71 -3.82
CA PHE A 7 -14.64 -18.32 -4.72
C PHE A 7 -14.07 -17.31 -5.75
N LEU A 8 -14.94 -16.53 -6.40
CA LEU A 8 -14.52 -15.49 -7.34
C LEU A 8 -13.70 -14.40 -6.65
N ALA A 9 -14.09 -13.98 -5.45
CA ALA A 9 -13.31 -13.02 -4.66
C ALA A 9 -11.93 -13.59 -4.28
N SER A 10 -11.85 -14.88 -3.93
CA SER A 10 -10.58 -15.58 -3.67
C SER A 10 -9.66 -15.60 -4.89
N ILE A 11 -10.21 -15.84 -6.10
CA ILE A 11 -9.42 -15.77 -7.34
C ILE A 11 -8.90 -14.36 -7.59
N LEU A 12 -9.75 -13.35 -7.43
CA LEU A 12 -9.37 -11.96 -7.68
C LEU A 12 -8.31 -11.46 -6.69
N ILE A 13 -8.45 -11.76 -5.39
CA ILE A 13 -7.44 -11.35 -4.41
C ILE A 13 -6.15 -12.15 -4.55
N ALA A 14 -6.22 -13.44 -4.94
CA ALA A 14 -5.04 -14.23 -5.29
C ALA A 14 -4.30 -13.63 -6.49
N PHE A 15 -5.04 -13.25 -7.54
CA PHE A 15 -4.46 -12.55 -8.68
C PHE A 15 -3.82 -11.22 -8.26
N ALA A 16 -4.41 -10.49 -7.31
CA ALA A 16 -3.84 -9.25 -6.81
C ALA A 16 -2.44 -9.45 -6.17
N TRP A 17 -2.22 -10.55 -5.45
CA TRP A 17 -0.93 -10.90 -4.86
C TRP A 17 0.05 -11.56 -5.83
N LEU A 18 -0.44 -12.24 -6.87
CA LEU A 18 0.37 -12.97 -7.84
C LEU A 18 0.62 -12.22 -9.15
N SER A 19 -0.03 -11.08 -9.40
CA SER A 19 0.05 -10.38 -10.69
C SER A 19 1.49 -9.92 -11.00
N PRO A 20 2.09 -10.35 -12.12
CA PRO A 20 3.40 -9.88 -12.56
C PRO A 20 3.32 -8.54 -13.33
N PHE A 21 2.12 -7.98 -13.52
CA PHE A 21 1.91 -6.84 -14.41
C PHE A 21 2.18 -5.51 -13.71
N HIS A 22 3.41 -5.04 -13.87
CA HIS A 22 3.94 -3.81 -13.28
C HIS A 22 4.25 -2.77 -14.35
N VAL A 23 3.30 -1.86 -14.63
CA VAL A 23 3.39 -0.93 -15.78
C VAL A 23 3.10 0.51 -15.38
N TYR A 24 3.90 1.46 -15.88
CA TYR A 24 3.63 2.89 -15.71
C TYR A 24 2.32 3.31 -16.39
N PRO A 25 1.63 4.34 -15.87
CA PRO A 25 2.02 5.25 -14.79
C PRO A 25 1.72 4.77 -13.36
N TRP A 26 0.95 3.70 -13.21
CA TRP A 26 0.53 3.16 -11.92
C TRP A 26 0.92 1.69 -11.86
N VAL A 27 2.09 1.45 -11.27
CA VAL A 27 2.80 0.18 -11.38
C VAL A 27 1.95 -0.99 -10.85
N THR A 28 1.25 -0.82 -9.73
CA THR A 28 0.43 -1.88 -9.13
C THR A 28 -1.01 -1.97 -9.64
N PHE A 29 -1.38 -1.22 -10.70
CA PHE A 29 -2.78 -1.04 -11.11
C PHE A 29 -3.57 -2.35 -11.27
N SER A 30 -2.95 -3.36 -11.87
CA SER A 30 -3.60 -4.67 -12.09
C SER A 30 -4.01 -5.34 -10.77
N GLY A 31 -3.13 -5.31 -9.77
CA GLY A 31 -3.41 -5.87 -8.45
C GLY A 31 -4.40 -5.02 -7.64
N GLU A 32 -4.30 -3.69 -7.74
CA GLU A 32 -5.28 -2.78 -7.12
C GLU A 32 -6.69 -3.05 -7.66
N LEU A 33 -6.85 -3.07 -8.98
CA LEU A 33 -8.13 -3.30 -9.63
C LEU A 33 -8.73 -4.65 -9.24
N ALA A 34 -7.91 -5.70 -9.16
CA ALA A 34 -8.35 -7.02 -8.74
C ALA A 34 -8.75 -7.07 -7.25
N ALA A 35 -8.04 -6.37 -6.36
CA ALA A 35 -8.41 -6.28 -4.95
C ALA A 35 -9.75 -5.55 -4.76
N PHE A 36 -9.97 -4.42 -5.43
CA PHE A 36 -11.27 -3.74 -5.43
C PHE A 36 -12.36 -4.60 -6.06
N GLY A 37 -12.05 -5.32 -7.14
CA GLY A 37 -12.93 -6.29 -7.77
C GLY A 37 -13.34 -7.40 -6.80
N ALA A 38 -12.43 -7.93 -5.98
CA ALA A 38 -12.73 -8.90 -4.94
C ALA A 38 -13.72 -8.34 -3.92
N GLY A 39 -13.51 -7.10 -3.45
CA GLY A 39 -14.46 -6.41 -2.55
C GLY A 39 -15.84 -6.21 -3.19
N TRP A 40 -15.89 -5.83 -4.46
CA TRP A 40 -17.14 -5.67 -5.23
C TRP A 40 -17.89 -7.00 -5.41
N VAL A 41 -17.20 -8.10 -5.70
CA VAL A 41 -17.79 -9.45 -5.76
C VAL A 41 -18.30 -9.89 -4.39
N LEU A 42 -17.58 -9.60 -3.30
CA LEU A 42 -18.05 -9.92 -1.95
C LEU A 42 -19.31 -9.14 -1.57
N LEU A 43 -19.40 -7.87 -1.97
CA LEU A 43 -20.60 -7.05 -1.75
C LEU A 43 -21.84 -7.66 -2.44
N ALA A 44 -21.65 -8.38 -3.56
CA ALA A 44 -22.74 -9.03 -4.29
C ALA A 44 -23.55 -10.03 -3.44
N ILE A 45 -22.92 -10.63 -2.40
CA ILE A 45 -23.58 -11.55 -1.45
C ILE A 45 -24.80 -10.89 -0.77
N TYR A 46 -24.77 -9.57 -0.62
CA TYR A 46 -25.78 -8.79 0.09
C TYR A 46 -26.74 -8.02 -0.84
N LEU A 47 -26.74 -8.27 -2.16
CA LEU A 47 -27.70 -7.61 -3.07
C LEU A 47 -29.17 -7.92 -2.73
N ASN A 48 -29.43 -9.05 -2.07
CA ASN A 48 -30.77 -9.47 -1.68
C ASN A 48 -30.96 -9.55 -0.16
N LYS A 49 -30.01 -9.03 0.62
CA LYS A 49 -30.01 -9.10 2.08
C LYS A 49 -29.67 -7.74 2.67
N ASN A 50 -30.21 -7.44 3.85
CA ASN A 50 -29.80 -6.25 4.57
C ASN A 50 -28.41 -6.48 5.20
N ILE A 51 -27.67 -5.39 5.39
CA ILE A 51 -26.36 -5.39 6.05
C ILE A 51 -26.51 -4.74 7.42
N VAL A 52 -25.86 -5.29 8.43
CA VAL A 52 -25.80 -4.73 9.78
C VAL A 52 -24.51 -3.94 9.94
N VAL A 53 -24.62 -2.65 10.25
CA VAL A 53 -23.47 -1.77 10.47
C VAL A 53 -23.35 -1.48 11.97
N PRO A 54 -22.30 -1.97 12.66
CA PRO A 54 -22.09 -1.67 14.07
C PRO A 54 -21.90 -0.18 14.32
N ARG A 55 -22.37 0.33 15.46
CA ARG A 55 -22.28 1.77 15.80
C ARG A 55 -20.85 2.32 15.75
N ALA A 56 -19.85 1.54 16.15
CA ALA A 56 -18.44 1.93 16.02
C ALA A 56 -18.08 2.25 14.55
N GLN A 57 -18.59 1.49 13.59
CA GLN A 57 -18.32 1.76 12.18
C GLN A 57 -19.09 2.99 11.66
N LEU A 58 -20.23 3.33 12.26
CA LEU A 58 -20.93 4.58 11.93
C LEU A 58 -20.19 5.82 12.44
N LEU A 59 -19.57 5.74 13.62
CA LEU A 59 -18.83 6.87 14.20
C LEU A 59 -17.61 7.26 13.37
N ILE A 60 -16.95 6.30 12.73
CA ILE A 60 -15.78 6.56 11.89
C ILE A 60 -16.12 6.86 10.44
N ALA A 61 -17.33 6.50 9.97
CA ALA A 61 -17.75 6.71 8.58
C ALA A 61 -17.57 8.14 8.04
N PRO A 62 -17.73 9.23 8.83
CA PRO A 62 -17.47 10.59 8.34
C PRO A 62 -16.06 10.81 7.77
N ILE A 63 -15.06 10.02 8.16
CA ILE A 63 -13.69 10.14 7.60
C ILE A 63 -13.64 9.86 6.09
N ILE A 64 -14.61 9.10 5.55
CA ILE A 64 -14.70 8.76 4.13
C ILE A 64 -14.84 10.02 3.26
N VAL A 65 -15.56 11.04 3.75
CA VAL A 65 -15.81 12.27 2.98
C VAL A 65 -14.74 13.34 3.19
N VAL A 66 -13.82 13.17 4.14
CA VAL A 66 -12.80 14.18 4.46
C VAL A 66 -11.94 14.55 3.25
N PRO A 67 -11.40 13.61 2.43
CA PRO A 67 -10.61 13.99 1.26
C PRO A 67 -11.43 14.81 0.24
N MET A 68 -12.72 14.51 0.07
CA MET A 68 -13.61 15.29 -0.79
C MET A 68 -13.89 16.69 -0.25
N LEU A 69 -14.08 16.83 1.06
CA LEU A 69 -14.21 18.14 1.70
C LEU A 69 -12.93 18.95 1.53
N GLN A 70 -11.77 18.34 1.78
CA GLN A 70 -10.47 18.99 1.57
C GLN A 70 -10.28 19.45 0.12
N TRP A 71 -10.76 18.68 -0.86
CA TRP A 71 -10.78 19.12 -2.26
C TRP A 71 -11.75 20.28 -2.50
N GLY A 72 -12.98 20.20 -1.97
CA GLY A 72 -13.97 21.28 -2.09
C GLY A 72 -13.54 22.60 -1.46
N PHE A 73 -12.67 22.56 -0.44
CA PHE A 73 -12.05 23.74 0.19
C PHE A 73 -10.68 24.12 -0.39
N GLY A 74 -10.21 23.44 -1.45
CA GLY A 74 -8.95 23.77 -2.13
C GLY A 74 -7.67 23.33 -1.40
N LEU A 75 -7.77 22.52 -0.34
CA LEU A 75 -6.61 21.94 0.34
C LEU A 75 -6.01 20.80 -0.48
N VAL A 76 -6.84 19.91 -1.03
CA VAL A 76 -6.44 18.91 -2.03
C VAL A 76 -6.66 19.51 -3.42
N ASN A 77 -5.57 19.68 -4.17
CA ASN A 77 -5.59 20.42 -5.44
C ASN A 77 -6.27 19.66 -6.59
N ASP A 78 -6.35 18.33 -6.52
CA ASP A 78 -6.80 17.50 -7.62
C ASP A 78 -7.93 16.54 -7.21
N PHE A 79 -8.97 16.50 -8.05
CA PHE A 79 -10.16 15.69 -7.82
C PHE A 79 -9.84 14.19 -7.75
N SER A 80 -9.02 13.67 -8.65
CA SER A 80 -8.65 12.25 -8.65
C SER A 80 -7.95 11.82 -7.36
N THR A 81 -7.17 12.71 -6.75
CA THR A 81 -6.52 12.46 -5.44
C THR A 81 -7.55 12.29 -4.34
N ALA A 82 -8.53 13.19 -4.25
CA ALA A 82 -9.62 13.10 -3.30
C ALA A 82 -10.52 11.90 -3.56
N LEU A 83 -10.84 11.61 -4.82
CA LEU A 83 -11.64 10.47 -5.25
C LEU A 83 -11.01 9.14 -4.87
N LEU A 84 -9.75 8.92 -5.25
CA LEU A 84 -9.06 7.69 -4.92
C LEU A 84 -8.90 7.55 -3.41
N SER A 85 -8.47 8.62 -2.70
CA SER A 85 -8.35 8.59 -1.25
C SER A 85 -9.66 8.21 -0.55
N SER A 86 -10.77 8.85 -0.93
CA SER A 86 -12.11 8.54 -0.39
C SER A 86 -12.54 7.12 -0.73
N THR A 87 -12.21 6.63 -1.94
CA THR A 87 -12.54 5.28 -2.39
C THR A 87 -11.77 4.21 -1.60
N TYR A 88 -10.48 4.44 -1.31
CA TYR A 88 -9.69 3.53 -0.48
C TYR A 88 -10.22 3.47 0.96
N ILE A 89 -10.53 4.61 1.56
CA ILE A 89 -11.11 4.69 2.91
C ILE A 89 -12.49 4.01 2.93
N PHE A 90 -13.34 4.30 1.95
CA PHE A 90 -14.67 3.70 1.82
C PHE A 90 -14.58 2.19 1.67
N ALA A 91 -13.70 1.69 0.79
CA ALA A 91 -13.54 0.27 0.58
C ALA A 91 -12.97 -0.43 1.83
N PHE A 92 -12.02 0.17 2.52
CA PHE A 92 -11.52 -0.34 3.80
C PHE A 92 -12.66 -0.47 4.84
N TRP A 93 -13.44 0.60 5.02
CA TRP A 93 -14.61 0.60 5.90
C TRP A 93 -15.64 -0.45 5.48
N LEU A 94 -15.93 -0.56 4.20
CA LEU A 94 -16.86 -1.55 3.65
C LEU A 94 -16.38 -2.97 3.92
N MET A 95 -15.08 -3.24 3.80
CA MET A 95 -14.51 -4.55 4.11
C MET A 95 -14.62 -4.90 5.60
N ILE A 96 -14.49 -3.93 6.51
CA ILE A 96 -14.79 -4.14 7.95
C ILE A 96 -16.24 -4.54 8.13
N VAL A 97 -17.18 -3.83 7.48
CA VAL A 97 -18.60 -4.15 7.55
C VAL A 97 -18.91 -5.53 6.95
N LEU A 98 -18.33 -5.87 5.79
CA LEU A 98 -18.52 -7.17 5.15
C LEU A 98 -17.94 -8.32 5.97
N GLY A 99 -16.73 -8.15 6.51
CA GLY A 99 -16.09 -9.11 7.41
C GLY A 99 -16.95 -9.36 8.65
N TYR A 100 -17.49 -8.29 9.25
CA TYR A 100 -18.41 -8.39 10.39
C TYR A 100 -19.66 -9.20 10.05
N ASN A 101 -20.35 -8.87 8.96
CA ASN A 101 -21.62 -9.51 8.61
C ASN A 101 -21.45 -10.99 8.19
N LEU A 102 -20.36 -11.32 7.49
CA LEU A 102 -20.08 -12.71 7.09
C LEU A 102 -19.64 -13.60 8.26
N SER A 103 -19.31 -12.99 9.41
CA SER A 103 -18.79 -13.66 10.60
C SER A 103 -19.71 -13.57 11.83
N LEU A 104 -20.97 -13.13 11.67
CA LEU A 104 -21.94 -13.04 12.77
C LEU A 104 -22.26 -14.39 13.43
N GLN A 105 -22.19 -15.48 12.67
CA GLN A 105 -22.36 -16.85 13.19
C GLN A 105 -20.98 -17.48 13.42
N THR A 106 -20.79 -18.09 14.59
CA THR A 106 -19.51 -18.70 15.00
C THR A 106 -18.99 -19.70 13.97
N ASP A 107 -19.82 -20.65 13.51
CA ASP A 107 -19.39 -21.68 12.56
C ASP A 107 -18.98 -21.08 11.21
N GLN A 108 -19.72 -20.07 10.75
CA GLN A 108 -19.40 -19.38 9.50
C GLN A 108 -18.11 -18.56 9.61
N ARG A 109 -17.89 -17.92 10.76
CA ARG A 109 -16.65 -17.18 11.07
C ARG A 109 -15.44 -18.10 11.06
N GLU A 110 -15.56 -19.27 11.71
CA GLU A 110 -14.47 -20.24 11.71
C GLU A 110 -14.20 -20.79 10.31
N SER A 111 -15.23 -21.20 9.58
CA SER A 111 -15.12 -21.68 8.19
C SER A 111 -14.48 -20.63 7.27
N LEU A 112 -14.89 -19.36 7.40
CA LEU A 112 -14.34 -18.27 6.61
C LEU A 112 -12.85 -18.04 6.88
N MET A 113 -12.44 -18.06 8.15
CA MET A 113 -11.03 -17.97 8.52
C MET A 113 -10.23 -19.20 8.07
N GLN A 114 -10.83 -20.40 8.07
CA GLN A 114 -10.19 -21.62 7.56
C GLN A 114 -9.89 -21.51 6.07
N GLU A 115 -10.89 -21.14 5.25
CA GLU A 115 -10.70 -20.98 3.81
C GLU A 115 -9.73 -19.83 3.49
N PHE A 116 -9.82 -18.71 4.21
CA PHE A 116 -8.87 -17.60 4.06
C PHE A 116 -7.44 -18.01 4.42
N SER A 117 -7.25 -18.80 5.47
CA SER A 117 -5.94 -19.31 5.88
C SER A 117 -5.35 -20.30 4.87
N LYS A 118 -6.18 -21.18 4.29
CA LYS A 118 -5.76 -22.08 3.19
C LYS A 118 -5.31 -21.28 1.96
N LEU A 119 -6.08 -20.24 1.61
CA LEU A 119 -5.74 -19.34 0.51
C LEU A 119 -4.40 -18.64 0.76
N LEU A 120 -4.23 -18.00 1.92
CA LEU A 120 -2.97 -17.33 2.28
C LEU A 120 -1.78 -18.28 2.25
N LEU A 121 -1.92 -19.48 2.82
CA LEU A 121 -0.84 -20.47 2.82
C LEU A 121 -0.48 -20.91 1.41
N GLY A 122 -1.47 -21.25 0.58
CA GLY A 122 -1.24 -21.68 -0.80
C GLY A 122 -0.52 -20.61 -1.62
N ILE A 123 -0.97 -19.36 -1.54
CA ILE A 123 -0.32 -18.24 -2.24
C ILE A 123 1.07 -17.95 -1.65
N ALA A 124 1.26 -18.05 -0.33
CA ALA A 124 2.58 -17.86 0.29
C ALA A 124 3.59 -18.90 -0.17
N ILE A 125 3.19 -20.16 -0.37
CA ILE A 125 4.04 -21.20 -0.95
C ILE A 125 4.41 -20.83 -2.39
N VAL A 126 3.44 -20.42 -3.22
CA VAL A 126 3.70 -19.99 -4.60
C VAL A 126 4.68 -18.81 -4.64
N CYS A 127 4.45 -17.77 -3.83
CA CYS A 127 5.34 -16.62 -3.73
C CYS A 127 6.75 -17.02 -3.22
N SER A 128 6.83 -18.01 -2.33
CA SER A 128 8.11 -18.53 -1.83
C SER A 128 8.91 -19.19 -2.95
N VAL A 129 8.26 -20.03 -3.76
CA VAL A 129 8.90 -20.64 -4.95
C VAL A 129 9.34 -19.55 -5.93
N MET A 130 8.49 -18.55 -6.22
CA MET A 130 8.86 -17.44 -7.11
C MET A 130 10.07 -16.64 -6.62
N ALA A 131 10.14 -16.37 -5.31
CA ALA A 131 11.26 -15.64 -4.72
C ALA A 131 12.56 -16.46 -4.72
N ILE A 132 12.48 -17.78 -4.52
CA ILE A 132 13.65 -18.67 -4.66
C ILE A 132 14.13 -18.73 -6.11
N VAL A 133 13.22 -18.81 -7.09
CA VAL A 133 13.58 -18.71 -8.51
C VAL A 133 14.30 -17.39 -8.81
N GLN A 134 13.82 -16.27 -8.25
CA GLN A 134 14.50 -14.98 -8.38
C GLN A 134 15.88 -14.98 -7.73
N TRP A 135 16.01 -15.55 -6.53
CA TRP A 135 17.29 -15.68 -5.82
C TRP A 135 18.31 -16.53 -6.59
N CYS A 136 17.86 -17.57 -7.29
CA CYS A 136 18.69 -18.38 -8.18
C CYS A 136 19.08 -17.68 -9.50
N GLY A 137 18.77 -16.39 -9.68
CA GLY A 137 19.06 -15.66 -10.91
C GLY A 137 18.16 -16.02 -12.10
N LEU A 138 17.14 -16.86 -11.90
CA LEU A 138 16.22 -17.33 -12.93
C LEU A 138 14.97 -16.46 -13.06
N GLY A 139 14.95 -15.29 -12.41
CA GLY A 139 13.86 -14.32 -12.51
C GLY A 139 13.69 -13.82 -13.95
N GLY A 140 12.48 -13.92 -14.49
CA GLY A 140 12.17 -13.55 -15.88
C GLY A 140 12.45 -14.64 -16.92
N ALA A 141 13.13 -15.73 -16.57
CA ALA A 141 13.25 -16.91 -17.43
C ALA A 141 11.95 -17.74 -17.47
N ILE A 142 11.14 -17.65 -16.41
CA ILE A 142 9.85 -18.32 -16.29
C ILE A 142 8.73 -17.29 -16.50
N ASN A 143 7.86 -17.56 -17.47
CA ASN A 143 6.68 -16.73 -17.73
C ASN A 143 5.81 -16.61 -16.47
N GLY A 144 5.48 -15.37 -16.10
CA GLY A 144 4.68 -15.07 -14.91
C GLY A 144 5.50 -14.82 -13.64
N ILE A 145 6.84 -14.91 -13.67
CA ILE A 145 7.72 -14.48 -12.57
C ILE A 145 8.44 -13.21 -12.99
N MET A 146 8.32 -12.15 -12.21
CA MET A 146 9.03 -10.90 -12.48
C MET A 146 10.54 -11.11 -12.48
N GLN A 147 11.23 -10.43 -13.39
CA GLN A 147 12.68 -10.28 -13.32
C GLN A 147 13.05 -9.52 -12.06
N LEU A 148 14.07 -10.02 -11.36
CA LEU A 148 14.61 -9.36 -10.18
C LEU A 148 15.40 -8.10 -10.57
N LYS A 149 15.17 -7.01 -9.86
CA LYS A 149 15.99 -5.79 -9.93
C LYS A 149 16.55 -5.51 -8.54
N GLY A 150 17.88 -5.47 -8.43
CA GLY A 150 18.61 -5.40 -7.16
C GLY A 150 18.73 -6.76 -6.47
N ASP A 151 19.12 -6.76 -5.19
CA ASP A 151 19.69 -7.96 -4.54
C ASP A 151 18.72 -8.67 -3.58
N ARG A 152 17.45 -8.28 -3.60
CA ARG A 152 16.44 -8.75 -2.62
C ARG A 152 15.21 -9.32 -3.33
N PRO A 153 14.97 -10.64 -3.26
CA PRO A 153 13.79 -11.27 -3.84
C PRO A 153 12.47 -10.65 -3.35
N TYR A 154 11.52 -10.51 -4.28
CA TYR A 154 10.21 -9.90 -4.01
C TYR A 154 9.03 -10.61 -4.70
N ALA A 155 9.27 -11.77 -5.31
CA ALA A 155 8.30 -12.49 -6.14
C ALA A 155 7.61 -11.53 -7.13
N ASN A 156 6.28 -11.51 -7.18
CA ASN A 156 5.53 -10.58 -8.02
C ASN A 156 5.03 -9.33 -7.27
N PHE A 157 5.38 -9.14 -6.00
CA PHE A 157 5.00 -7.94 -5.25
C PHE A 157 5.75 -6.68 -5.70
N GLY A 158 6.93 -6.83 -6.33
CA GLY A 158 7.80 -5.72 -6.72
C GLY A 158 8.51 -5.02 -5.56
N GLN A 159 8.25 -5.41 -4.31
CA GLN A 159 8.87 -4.87 -3.10
C GLN A 159 9.12 -5.98 -2.07
N PRO A 160 10.37 -6.18 -1.60
CA PRO A 160 10.69 -7.29 -0.69
C PRO A 160 9.95 -7.22 0.66
N ASN A 161 9.73 -6.01 1.19
CA ASN A 161 9.03 -5.82 2.47
C ASN A 161 7.54 -6.17 2.38
N HIS A 162 6.92 -5.95 1.22
CA HIS A 162 5.55 -6.40 0.95
C HIS A 162 5.48 -7.92 0.95
N LEU A 163 6.35 -8.57 0.18
CA LEU A 163 6.44 -10.04 0.16
C LEU A 163 6.61 -10.59 1.58
N ALA A 164 7.55 -10.04 2.36
CA ALA A 164 7.80 -10.49 3.72
C ALA A 164 6.56 -10.43 4.62
N THR A 165 5.80 -9.33 4.54
CA THR A 165 4.56 -9.16 5.32
C THR A 165 3.50 -10.16 4.91
N PHE A 166 3.32 -10.37 3.61
CA PHE A 166 2.38 -11.36 3.09
C PHE A 166 2.75 -12.79 3.51
N LEU A 167 4.04 -13.15 3.43
CA LEU A 167 4.54 -14.45 3.88
C LEU A 167 4.30 -14.68 5.38
N ILE A 168 4.47 -13.65 6.22
CA ILE A 168 4.13 -13.73 7.65
C ILE A 168 2.62 -13.96 7.84
N MET A 169 1.75 -13.32 7.06
CA MET A 169 0.31 -13.64 7.09
C MET A 169 0.05 -15.10 6.68
N GLY A 170 0.77 -15.62 5.68
CA GLY A 170 0.75 -17.03 5.30
C GLY A 170 1.14 -17.98 6.45
N LEU A 171 2.19 -17.65 7.21
CA LEU A 171 2.60 -18.39 8.42
C LEU A 171 1.52 -18.34 9.52
N MET A 172 0.86 -17.19 9.70
CA MET A 172 -0.26 -17.09 10.63
C MET A 172 -1.45 -17.94 10.16
N GLY A 173 -1.67 -18.05 8.84
CA GLY A 173 -2.63 -18.99 8.26
C GLY A 173 -2.26 -20.45 8.57
N ALA A 174 -0.98 -20.81 8.44
CA ALA A 174 -0.48 -22.14 8.81
C ALA A 174 -0.73 -22.45 10.31
N LEU A 175 -0.44 -21.48 11.17
CA LEU A 175 -0.69 -21.57 12.62
C LEU A 175 -2.18 -21.80 12.91
N TYR A 176 -3.08 -21.07 12.25
CA TYR A 176 -4.52 -21.26 12.42
C TYR A 176 -4.98 -22.67 12.02
N LEU A 177 -4.51 -23.16 10.86
CA LEU A 177 -4.86 -24.49 10.36
C LEU A 177 -4.30 -25.61 11.26
N TYR A 178 -3.15 -25.37 11.89
CA TYR A 178 -2.59 -26.26 12.92
C TYR A 178 -3.44 -26.28 14.19
N GLU A 179 -3.75 -25.10 14.76
CA GLU A 179 -4.53 -24.97 16.00
C GLU A 179 -5.91 -25.61 15.87
N LYS A 180 -6.57 -25.40 14.73
CA LYS A 180 -7.91 -25.94 14.45
C LYS A 180 -7.91 -27.38 13.94
N ARG A 181 -6.73 -28.04 13.84
CA ARG A 181 -6.56 -29.41 13.32
C ARG A 181 -7.17 -29.62 11.92
N VAL A 182 -7.16 -28.58 11.11
CA VAL A 182 -7.74 -28.61 9.75
C VAL A 182 -6.78 -29.31 8.78
N MET A 183 -5.47 -29.18 9.00
CA MET A 183 -4.44 -29.85 8.19
C MET A 183 -3.40 -30.54 9.06
N ALA A 184 -2.85 -31.63 8.55
CA ALA A 184 -1.84 -32.40 9.25
C ALA A 184 -0.50 -31.66 9.32
N SER A 185 0.23 -31.86 10.42
CA SER A 185 1.56 -31.26 10.65
C SER A 185 2.56 -31.60 9.54
N TYR A 186 2.43 -32.77 8.92
CA TYR A 186 3.28 -33.22 7.81
C TYR A 186 3.25 -32.28 6.59
N TRP A 187 2.11 -31.64 6.32
CA TRP A 187 1.99 -30.64 5.26
C TRP A 187 2.39 -29.24 5.72
N LEU A 188 2.05 -28.90 6.97
CA LEU A 188 2.26 -27.56 7.52
C LEU A 188 3.73 -27.26 7.82
N LEU A 189 4.49 -28.25 8.31
CA LEU A 189 5.89 -28.09 8.66
C LEU A 189 6.79 -27.71 7.46
N PRO A 190 6.82 -28.49 6.35
CA PRO A 190 7.64 -28.12 5.19
C PRO A 190 7.21 -26.80 4.56
N ALA A 191 5.90 -26.52 4.48
CA ALA A 191 5.40 -25.24 4.00
C ALA A 191 5.89 -24.07 4.86
N SER A 192 5.85 -24.22 6.18
CA SER A 192 6.30 -23.17 7.10
C SER A 192 7.81 -22.95 7.04
N LEU A 193 8.62 -24.01 6.90
CA LEU A 193 10.07 -23.90 6.72
C LEU A 193 10.44 -23.18 5.42
N LEU A 194 9.78 -23.53 4.32
CA LEU A 194 9.93 -22.86 3.02
C LEU A 194 9.60 -21.36 3.12
N ILE A 195 8.50 -21.03 3.79
CA ILE A 195 8.08 -19.64 3.96
C ILE A 195 9.05 -18.90 4.88
N LEU A 196 9.49 -19.47 6.01
CA LEU A 196 10.46 -18.85 6.92
C LEU A 196 11.79 -18.57 6.21
N PHE A 197 12.28 -19.52 5.41
CA PHE A 197 13.44 -19.33 4.55
C PHE A 197 13.26 -18.16 3.59
N THR A 198 12.10 -18.07 2.95
CA THR A 198 11.80 -16.96 2.03
C THR A 198 11.68 -15.62 2.77
N VAL A 199 11.09 -15.58 3.96
CA VAL A 199 11.07 -14.36 4.78
C VAL A 199 12.49 -13.89 5.08
N ALA A 200 13.43 -14.80 5.36
CA ALA A 200 14.84 -14.46 5.51
C ALA A 200 15.46 -13.92 4.21
N LEU A 201 15.18 -14.55 3.06
CA LEU A 201 15.62 -14.09 1.73
C LEU A 201 15.21 -12.65 1.42
N THR A 202 14.03 -12.21 1.85
CA THR A 202 13.58 -10.81 1.61
C THR A 202 14.46 -9.76 2.30
N GLN A 203 15.27 -10.15 3.28
CA GLN A 203 16.11 -9.26 4.10
C GLN A 203 15.31 -8.10 4.75
N SER A 204 14.01 -8.28 5.02
CA SER A 204 13.19 -7.26 5.63
C SER A 204 13.48 -7.11 7.13
N ARG A 205 13.73 -5.88 7.59
CA ARG A 205 13.87 -5.55 9.03
C ARG A 205 12.53 -5.56 9.75
N THR A 206 11.46 -5.21 9.04
CA THR A 206 10.09 -5.25 9.57
C THR A 206 9.73 -6.64 10.06
N SER A 207 10.18 -7.70 9.38
CA SER A 207 9.99 -9.08 9.80
C SER A 207 10.56 -9.37 11.19
N TRP A 208 11.64 -8.71 11.59
CA TRP A 208 12.24 -8.90 12.91
C TRP A 208 11.33 -8.36 14.00
N VAL A 209 10.82 -7.14 13.82
CA VAL A 209 9.89 -6.50 14.74
C VAL A 209 8.59 -7.30 14.84
N VAL A 210 8.06 -7.75 13.71
CA VAL A 210 6.85 -8.58 13.67
C VAL A 210 7.07 -9.94 14.34
N CYS A 211 8.23 -10.57 14.16
CA CYS A 211 8.58 -11.83 14.83
C CYS A 211 8.61 -11.68 16.35
N VAL A 212 9.27 -10.63 16.85
CA VAL A 212 9.32 -10.30 18.29
C VAL A 212 7.92 -10.02 18.82
N PHE A 213 7.12 -9.23 18.10
CA PHE A 213 5.73 -8.96 18.46
C PHE A 213 4.90 -10.26 18.56
N ILE A 214 4.97 -11.14 17.55
CA ILE A 214 4.25 -12.42 17.51
C ILE A 214 4.62 -13.30 18.71
N LEU A 215 5.92 -13.38 19.05
CA LEU A 215 6.41 -14.15 20.19
C LEU A 215 5.74 -13.72 21.50
N PHE A 216 5.84 -12.43 21.83
CA PHE A 216 5.30 -11.89 23.08
C PHE A 216 3.78 -11.86 23.10
N TYR A 217 3.14 -11.50 21.97
CA TYR A 217 1.70 -11.40 21.88
C TYR A 217 1.01 -12.78 21.97
N TRP A 218 1.53 -13.80 21.28
CA TRP A 218 1.01 -15.17 21.38
C TRP A 218 1.14 -15.70 22.81
N MET A 219 2.31 -15.52 23.42
CA MET A 219 2.53 -15.89 24.82
C MET A 219 1.51 -15.21 25.72
N TYR A 220 1.34 -13.89 25.62
CA TYR A 220 0.38 -13.13 26.44
C TYR A 220 -1.07 -13.62 26.29
N LYS A 221 -1.55 -13.82 25.06
CA LYS A 221 -2.94 -14.21 24.81
C LYS A 221 -3.24 -15.66 25.13
N GLN A 222 -2.28 -16.55 24.92
CA GLN A 222 -2.51 -17.99 25.01
C GLN A 222 -1.97 -18.63 26.30
N TYR A 223 -1.32 -17.87 27.19
CA TYR A 223 -0.69 -18.45 28.40
C TYR A 223 -1.64 -19.30 29.27
N LYS A 224 -2.94 -18.95 29.28
CA LYS A 224 -3.99 -19.65 30.05
C LYS A 224 -4.82 -20.64 29.23
N GLN A 225 -4.65 -20.65 27.91
CA GLN A 225 -5.53 -21.37 26.98
C GLN A 225 -4.96 -22.73 26.54
N GLN A 226 -3.75 -23.07 26.98
CA GLN A 226 -3.04 -24.31 26.62
C GLN A 226 -3.06 -24.56 25.10
N PRO A 227 -2.49 -23.63 24.29
CA PRO A 227 -2.53 -23.73 22.83
C PRO A 227 -1.83 -25.00 22.36
N ARG A 228 -2.28 -25.57 21.23
CA ARG A 228 -1.62 -26.75 20.66
C ARG A 228 -0.19 -26.41 20.25
N PHE A 229 0.01 -25.22 19.70
CA PHE A 229 1.31 -24.63 19.38
C PHE A 229 1.90 -24.01 20.63
N SER A 230 2.71 -24.83 21.30
CA SER A 230 3.35 -24.49 22.56
C SER A 230 4.35 -23.34 22.41
N PHE A 231 4.63 -22.67 23.53
CA PHE A 231 5.64 -21.63 23.60
C PHE A 231 7.02 -22.10 23.13
N ALA A 232 7.41 -23.34 23.46
CA ALA A 232 8.66 -23.92 23.00
C ALA A 232 8.72 -24.01 21.46
N GLN A 233 7.63 -24.41 20.81
CA GLN A 233 7.55 -24.46 19.34
C GLN A 233 7.64 -23.07 18.73
N LEU A 234 6.98 -22.07 19.34
CA LEU A 234 7.07 -20.68 18.89
C LEU A 234 8.48 -20.12 19.04
N TRP A 235 9.16 -20.39 20.15
CA TRP A 235 10.56 -20.04 20.31
C TRP A 235 11.45 -20.68 19.26
N ILE A 236 11.27 -21.97 18.99
CA ILE A 236 12.02 -22.67 17.94
C ILE A 236 11.77 -22.01 16.58
N TRP A 237 10.56 -21.57 16.28
CA TRP A 237 10.26 -20.83 15.04
C TRP A 237 10.97 -19.47 14.99
N CYS A 238 10.90 -18.68 16.07
CA CYS A 238 11.54 -17.37 16.13
C CYS A 238 13.07 -17.48 16.05
N VAL A 239 13.67 -18.38 16.82
CA VAL A 239 15.11 -18.66 16.79
C VAL A 239 15.49 -19.24 15.43
N GLY A 240 14.73 -20.19 14.90
CA GLY A 240 14.94 -20.79 13.59
C GLY A 240 14.96 -19.75 12.48
N PHE A 241 14.08 -18.75 12.51
CA PHE A 241 14.12 -17.62 11.58
C PHE A 241 15.46 -16.86 11.63
N PHE A 242 15.93 -16.49 12.82
CA PHE A 242 17.22 -15.80 12.97
C PHE A 242 18.40 -16.70 12.60
N VAL A 243 18.35 -18.00 12.91
CA VAL A 243 19.37 -18.97 12.54
C VAL A 243 19.47 -19.14 11.03
N ILE A 244 18.32 -19.27 10.35
CA ILE A 244 18.26 -19.33 8.89
C ILE A 244 18.83 -18.03 8.30
N ALA A 245 18.46 -16.87 8.83
CA ALA A 245 18.95 -15.59 8.32
C ALA A 245 20.45 -15.36 8.57
N ALA A 246 20.99 -15.80 9.72
CA ALA A 246 22.37 -15.57 10.12
C ALA A 246 23.36 -16.57 9.52
N TRP A 247 22.98 -17.85 9.50
CA TRP A 247 23.88 -18.95 9.13
C TRP A 247 23.35 -19.76 7.95
N GLY A 248 22.06 -20.10 7.95
CA GLY A 248 21.47 -20.97 6.93
C GLY A 248 21.58 -20.39 5.53
N LEU A 249 21.25 -19.10 5.38
CA LEU A 249 21.24 -18.44 4.08
C LEU A 249 22.66 -18.26 3.51
N PRO A 250 23.65 -17.69 4.22
CA PRO A 250 25.01 -17.60 3.69
C PRO A 250 25.64 -18.97 3.37
N GLN A 251 25.44 -19.97 4.22
CA GLN A 251 25.98 -21.31 3.96
C GLN A 251 25.35 -21.96 2.73
N LEU A 252 24.03 -21.83 2.57
CA LEU A 252 23.34 -22.38 1.40
C LEU A 252 23.73 -21.64 0.11
N THR A 253 23.89 -20.32 0.15
CA THR A 253 24.41 -19.54 -0.99
C THR A 253 25.77 -20.08 -1.41
N ASN A 254 26.73 -20.14 -0.47
CA ASN A 254 28.09 -20.61 -0.75
C ASN A 254 28.10 -22.06 -1.27
N LEU A 255 27.26 -22.92 -0.71
CA LEU A 255 27.12 -24.32 -1.13
C LEU A 255 26.66 -24.39 -2.58
N ILE A 256 25.56 -23.70 -2.92
CA ILE A 256 25.00 -23.72 -4.28
C ILE A 256 25.98 -23.12 -5.27
N GLU A 257 26.64 -22.00 -4.96
CA GLU A 257 27.65 -21.39 -5.83
C GLU A 257 28.80 -22.37 -6.11
N THR A 258 29.29 -23.06 -5.07
CA THR A 258 30.35 -24.07 -5.19
C THR A 258 29.95 -25.25 -6.08
N PHE A 259 28.70 -25.73 -5.96
CA PHE A 259 28.24 -26.89 -6.73
C PHE A 259 27.77 -26.54 -8.16
N SER A 260 27.22 -25.35 -8.36
CA SER A 260 26.60 -24.95 -9.64
C SER A 260 27.54 -24.19 -10.56
N ASN A 261 28.69 -23.69 -10.05
CA ASN A 261 29.54 -22.73 -10.75
C ASN A 261 28.77 -21.51 -11.26
N SER A 262 27.65 -21.17 -10.62
CA SER A 262 26.81 -20.01 -10.94
C SER A 262 26.78 -19.06 -9.76
N GLU A 263 27.02 -17.78 -10.00
CA GLU A 263 26.95 -16.75 -8.97
C GLU A 263 25.49 -16.52 -8.58
N LEU A 264 25.19 -16.66 -7.29
CA LEU A 264 23.90 -16.32 -6.74
C LEU A 264 23.87 -14.85 -6.34
N ILE A 265 22.67 -14.33 -6.14
CA ILE A 265 22.51 -12.97 -5.63
C ILE A 265 23.01 -12.91 -4.19
N GLN A 266 24.06 -12.10 -3.98
CA GLN A 266 24.64 -11.91 -2.66
C GLN A 266 23.69 -11.18 -1.73
N THR A 267 23.61 -11.68 -0.50
CA THR A 267 22.73 -11.13 0.53
C THR A 267 23.53 -10.30 1.53
N SER A 268 23.04 -9.11 1.87
CA SER A 268 23.70 -8.27 2.88
C SER A 268 23.73 -8.94 4.26
N SER A 269 24.81 -8.71 5.01
CA SER A 269 24.98 -9.29 6.34
C SER A 269 23.96 -8.72 7.35
N LEU A 270 23.66 -9.48 8.41
CA LEU A 270 22.78 -8.99 9.48
C LEU A 270 23.30 -7.70 10.14
N ALA A 271 24.61 -7.57 10.32
CA ALA A 271 25.25 -6.42 10.96
C ALA A 271 25.11 -5.15 10.10
N GLU A 272 25.36 -5.25 8.80
CA GLU A 272 25.20 -4.15 7.84
C GLU A 272 23.73 -3.68 7.74
N ARG A 273 22.79 -4.63 7.82
CA ARG A 273 21.36 -4.30 7.83
C ARG A 273 20.94 -3.55 9.10
N ALA A 274 21.54 -3.88 10.24
CA ALA A 274 21.26 -3.20 11.51
C ALA A 274 21.73 -1.73 11.50
N SER A 275 22.80 -1.40 10.76
CA SER A 275 23.44 -0.07 10.80
C SER A 275 22.95 0.94 9.75
N SER A 276 22.08 0.57 8.81
CA SER A 276 21.67 1.43 7.67
C SER A 276 20.32 2.18 7.84
N GLY A 277 19.81 2.32 9.07
CA GLY A 277 18.43 2.79 9.33
C GLY A 277 18.19 4.31 9.32
N TYR A 278 19.25 5.12 9.27
CA TYR A 278 19.17 6.54 9.69
C TYR A 278 18.40 7.48 8.74
N LEU A 279 18.22 7.09 7.47
CA LEU A 279 17.58 7.92 6.44
C LEU A 279 16.14 8.35 6.78
N ARG A 280 15.41 7.54 7.56
CA ARG A 280 14.02 7.86 7.94
C ARG A 280 13.90 9.00 8.95
N PHE A 281 14.94 9.27 9.74
CA PHE A 281 14.90 10.36 10.73
C PHE A 281 14.86 11.73 10.05
N ASP A 282 15.54 11.88 8.91
CA ASP A 282 15.51 13.11 8.12
C ASP A 282 14.09 13.36 7.59
N ILE A 283 13.46 12.33 7.00
CA ILE A 283 12.07 12.38 6.54
C ILE A 283 11.12 12.75 7.69
N TRP A 284 11.25 12.13 8.85
CA TRP A 284 10.38 12.44 10.00
C TRP A 284 10.58 13.87 10.50
N THR A 285 11.81 14.37 10.51
CA THR A 285 12.11 15.75 10.88
C THR A 285 11.43 16.72 9.90
N GLN A 286 11.52 16.47 8.60
CA GLN A 286 10.81 17.25 7.58
C GLN A 286 9.29 17.24 7.79
N MET A 287 8.72 16.07 8.07
CA MET A 287 7.27 15.94 8.25
C MET A 287 6.76 16.59 9.55
N LEU A 288 7.55 16.51 10.64
CA LEU A 288 7.24 17.22 11.88
C LEU A 288 7.35 18.74 11.71
N LEU A 289 8.32 19.20 10.92
CA LEU A 289 8.44 20.62 10.57
C LEU A 289 7.26 21.08 9.70
N ALA A 290 6.88 20.30 8.70
CA ALA A 290 5.68 20.56 7.89
C ALA A 290 4.42 20.64 8.78
N LEU A 291 4.25 19.69 9.70
CA LEU A 291 3.13 19.73 10.65
C LEU A 291 3.17 20.96 11.56
N LYS A 292 4.35 21.47 11.92
CA LYS A 292 4.50 22.72 12.67
C LYS A 292 4.06 23.93 11.87
N GLU A 293 4.34 23.97 10.56
CA GLU A 293 3.92 25.05 9.66
C GLU A 293 2.41 25.04 9.37
N GLN A 294 1.78 23.87 9.30
CA GLN A 294 0.34 23.72 9.04
C GLN A 294 -0.36 22.78 10.07
N PRO A 295 -0.44 23.16 11.36
CA PRO A 295 -0.85 22.25 12.43
C PRO A 295 -2.35 21.97 12.46
N TRP A 296 -3.19 22.84 11.90
CA TRP A 296 -4.65 22.74 12.06
C TRP A 296 -5.31 21.85 11.02
N PHE A 297 -4.99 22.05 9.74
CA PHE A 297 -5.63 21.34 8.62
C PHE A 297 -4.65 20.42 7.87
N GLY A 298 -3.35 20.53 8.16
CA GLY A 298 -2.31 19.82 7.43
C GLY A 298 -2.23 20.28 5.98
N TYR A 299 -1.72 19.39 5.12
CA TYR A 299 -1.53 19.63 3.69
C TYR A 299 -2.57 18.93 2.81
N GLY A 300 -3.55 18.22 3.38
CA GLY A 300 -4.53 17.45 2.63
C GLY A 300 -4.14 15.98 2.41
N TRP A 301 -5.15 15.14 2.21
CA TRP A 301 -5.00 13.69 2.08
C TRP A 301 -4.07 13.30 0.92
N ASN A 302 -3.13 12.40 1.20
CA ASN A 302 -2.16 11.90 0.23
C ASN A 302 -1.28 12.99 -0.42
N GLN A 303 -1.01 14.10 0.28
CA GLN A 303 -0.16 15.20 -0.19
C GLN A 303 1.15 15.34 0.60
N THR A 304 1.76 14.21 1.01
CA THR A 304 3.04 14.21 1.74
C THR A 304 4.18 14.84 0.92
N SER A 305 4.22 14.62 -0.40
CA SER A 305 5.20 15.26 -1.28
C SER A 305 5.04 16.78 -1.33
N VAL A 306 3.80 17.26 -1.36
CA VAL A 306 3.50 18.70 -1.29
C VAL A 306 3.96 19.28 0.05
N ALA A 307 3.73 18.56 1.16
CA ALA A 307 4.21 18.96 2.47
C ALA A 307 5.74 19.09 2.49
N GLN A 308 6.46 18.09 1.98
CA GLN A 308 7.92 18.09 1.90
C GLN A 308 8.44 19.29 1.10
N ILE A 309 7.94 19.50 -0.12
CA ILE A 309 8.43 20.58 -0.99
C ILE A 309 8.05 21.96 -0.45
N SER A 310 6.93 22.08 0.25
CA SER A 310 6.50 23.36 0.83
C SER A 310 7.42 23.86 1.94
N ILE A 311 8.07 22.96 2.70
CA ILE A 311 9.02 23.32 3.76
C ILE A 311 10.49 23.18 3.33
N PHE A 312 10.75 22.94 2.04
CA PHE A 312 12.07 22.53 1.56
C PHE A 312 13.18 23.56 1.87
N ASN A 313 12.85 24.86 1.87
CA ASN A 313 13.79 25.92 2.21
C ASN A 313 14.17 25.93 3.70
N LEU A 314 13.30 25.41 4.58
CA LEU A 314 13.56 25.32 6.01
C LEU A 314 14.39 24.08 6.35
N HIS A 315 14.19 22.99 5.62
CA HIS A 315 14.94 21.74 5.81
C HIS A 315 15.15 21.01 4.47
N PRO A 316 16.20 21.34 3.71
CA PRO A 316 16.52 20.67 2.45
C PRO A 316 16.82 19.19 2.68
N SER A 317 16.35 18.33 1.77
CA SER A 317 16.70 16.90 1.75
C SER A 317 17.30 16.47 0.42
N HIS A 318 17.82 15.25 0.42
CA HIS A 318 18.45 14.61 -0.74
C HIS A 318 17.56 13.55 -1.40
N GLU A 319 16.33 13.37 -0.91
CA GLU A 319 15.37 12.40 -1.43
C GLU A 319 13.97 13.02 -1.46
N TRP A 320 13.28 12.83 -2.59
CA TRP A 320 11.88 13.19 -2.74
C TRP A 320 11.00 12.04 -2.26
N VAL A 321 10.07 12.34 -1.35
CA VAL A 321 9.21 11.32 -0.74
C VAL A 321 7.73 11.54 -1.02
N ILE A 322 7.02 10.43 -1.16
CA ILE A 322 5.55 10.40 -1.26
C ILE A 322 4.88 10.00 0.05
N SER A 323 5.66 9.62 1.07
CA SER A 323 5.18 9.18 2.38
C SER A 323 6.19 9.51 3.47
N ALA A 324 5.68 9.72 4.68
CA ALA A 324 6.47 9.82 5.88
C ALA A 324 7.11 8.47 6.31
N HIS A 325 6.81 7.37 5.59
CA HIS A 325 7.17 6.01 6.01
C HIS A 325 6.66 5.64 7.42
N ASN A 326 5.62 6.34 7.87
CA ASN A 326 4.94 6.12 9.12
C ASN A 326 3.51 6.61 8.97
N VAL A 327 2.55 5.69 9.03
CA VAL A 327 1.13 6.00 8.79
C VAL A 327 0.56 7.01 9.78
N LEU A 328 1.04 7.06 11.03
CA LEU A 328 0.56 8.02 12.02
C LEU A 328 1.00 9.43 11.63
N LEU A 329 2.26 9.58 11.22
CA LEU A 329 2.80 10.85 10.76
C LEU A 329 2.15 11.29 9.45
N ASP A 330 1.90 10.37 8.51
CA ASP A 330 1.13 10.66 7.30
C ASP A 330 -0.29 11.17 7.65
N ILE A 331 -1.01 10.52 8.58
CA ILE A 331 -2.35 10.95 9.02
C ILE A 331 -2.33 12.37 9.59
N LEU A 332 -1.34 12.70 10.42
CA LEU A 332 -1.18 14.03 11.02
C LEU A 332 -0.84 15.08 9.95
N VAL A 333 0.11 14.81 9.06
CA VAL A 333 0.50 15.74 7.99
C VAL A 333 -0.66 16.00 7.02
N TRP A 334 -1.50 15.00 6.76
CA TRP A 334 -2.63 15.13 5.84
C TRP A 334 -3.83 15.88 6.40
N ASN A 335 -4.10 15.75 7.70
CA ASN A 335 -5.35 16.22 8.31
C ASN A 335 -5.15 17.28 9.39
N GLY A 336 -3.90 17.58 9.75
CA GLY A 336 -3.56 18.39 10.91
C GLY A 336 -3.74 17.63 12.23
N LEU A 337 -3.38 18.27 13.33
CA LEU A 337 -3.47 17.75 14.68
C LEU A 337 -4.91 17.42 15.11
N PRO A 338 -5.95 18.27 14.91
CA PRO A 338 -7.28 18.01 15.46
C PRO A 338 -7.91 16.74 14.87
N ILE A 339 -7.99 16.64 13.54
CA ILE A 339 -8.59 15.49 12.86
C ILE A 339 -7.64 14.30 12.91
N GLY A 340 -6.33 14.52 12.73
CA GLY A 340 -5.34 13.46 12.75
C GLY A 340 -5.24 12.75 14.09
N LEU A 341 -5.16 13.48 15.21
CA LEU A 341 -5.13 12.89 16.55
C LEU A 341 -6.46 12.20 16.89
N LEU A 342 -7.60 12.78 16.50
CA LEU A 342 -8.91 12.14 16.69
C LEU A 342 -8.97 10.79 15.97
N LEU A 343 -8.51 10.72 14.71
CA LEU A 343 -8.49 9.49 13.93
C LEU A 343 -7.55 8.45 14.55
N ILE A 344 -6.34 8.86 14.92
CA ILE A 344 -5.34 7.98 15.56
C ILE A 344 -5.87 7.44 16.89
N ALA A 345 -6.41 8.31 17.75
CA ALA A 345 -6.97 7.92 19.04
C ALA A 345 -8.17 6.97 18.85
N TYR A 346 -9.08 7.30 17.94
CA TYR A 346 -10.24 6.45 17.67
C TYR A 346 -9.83 5.06 17.19
N MET A 347 -8.97 4.98 16.17
CA MET A 347 -8.52 3.70 15.61
C MET A 347 -7.69 2.90 16.61
N GLY A 348 -6.83 3.56 17.40
CA GLY A 348 -6.05 2.93 18.45
C GLY A 348 -6.91 2.36 19.58
N LEU A 349 -7.87 3.14 20.09
CA LEU A 349 -8.81 2.69 21.12
C LEU A 349 -9.72 1.58 20.61
N TRP A 350 -10.22 1.68 19.38
CA TRP A 350 -11.04 0.64 18.76
C TRP A 350 -10.26 -0.66 18.54
N PHE A 351 -9.01 -0.58 18.04
CA PHE A 351 -8.15 -1.75 17.88
C PHE A 351 -7.81 -2.39 19.22
N PHE A 352 -7.48 -1.59 20.24
CA PHE A 352 -7.28 -2.09 21.60
C PHE A 352 -8.53 -2.76 22.16
N TRP A 353 -9.71 -2.19 21.92
CA TRP A 353 -10.98 -2.80 22.30
C TRP A 353 -11.22 -4.15 21.59
N LEU A 354 -10.92 -4.25 20.29
CA LEU A 354 -10.99 -5.52 19.56
C LEU A 354 -10.04 -6.55 20.16
N ASP A 355 -8.80 -6.16 20.43
CA ASP A 355 -7.80 -7.00 21.07
C ASP A 355 -8.26 -7.52 22.44
N ARG A 356 -8.80 -6.64 23.28
CA ARG A 356 -9.29 -7.01 24.60
C ARG A 356 -10.41 -8.06 24.53
N ASN A 357 -11.23 -8.00 23.48
CA ASN A 357 -12.35 -8.92 23.26
C ASN A 357 -11.98 -10.18 22.45
N ALA A 358 -10.78 -10.24 21.86
CA ALA A 358 -10.29 -11.41 21.16
C ALA A 358 -9.93 -12.53 22.14
N LYS A 359 -10.84 -13.50 22.30
CA LYS A 359 -10.70 -14.62 23.26
C LYS A 359 -10.41 -15.97 22.62
N ASP A 360 -10.70 -16.13 21.33
CA ASP A 360 -10.50 -17.39 20.63
C ASP A 360 -9.32 -17.32 19.65
N SER A 361 -8.81 -18.48 19.24
CA SER A 361 -7.66 -18.55 18.33
C SER A 361 -7.92 -17.89 16.97
N THR A 362 -9.18 -17.89 16.49
CA THR A 362 -9.57 -17.23 15.23
C THR A 362 -9.30 -15.72 15.32
N SER A 363 -9.76 -15.04 16.37
CA SER A 363 -9.52 -13.60 16.53
C SER A 363 -8.08 -13.30 16.90
N VAL A 364 -7.46 -14.08 17.77
CA VAL A 364 -6.07 -13.85 18.18
C VAL A 364 -5.14 -13.89 16.97
N ILE A 365 -5.30 -14.90 16.10
CA ILE A 365 -4.46 -15.03 14.89
C ILE A 365 -4.82 -13.97 13.84
N ALA A 366 -6.10 -13.62 13.68
CA ALA A 366 -6.49 -12.51 12.80
C ALA A 366 -5.87 -11.17 13.26
N ILE A 367 -5.80 -10.92 14.57
CA ILE A 367 -5.11 -9.75 15.11
C ILE A 367 -3.61 -9.79 14.83
N MET A 368 -2.96 -10.96 14.91
CA MET A 368 -1.54 -11.07 14.54
C MET A 368 -1.29 -10.74 13.07
N MET A 369 -2.18 -11.20 12.17
CA MET A 369 -2.12 -10.84 10.74
C MET A 369 -2.29 -9.33 10.54
N VAL A 370 -3.28 -8.71 11.19
CA VAL A 370 -3.50 -7.26 11.12
C VAL A 370 -2.32 -6.47 11.70
N ALA A 371 -1.81 -6.89 12.86
CA ALA A 371 -0.67 -6.25 13.52
C ALA A 371 0.60 -6.33 12.68
N ALA A 372 0.83 -7.43 11.94
CA ALA A 372 1.95 -7.51 11.00
C ALA A 372 1.88 -6.40 9.93
N ILE A 373 0.69 -6.12 9.38
CA ILE A 373 0.48 -5.03 8.43
C ILE A 373 0.65 -3.67 9.11
N LEU A 374 0.10 -3.48 10.32
CA LEU A 374 0.19 -2.21 11.06
C LEU A 374 1.63 -1.88 11.47
N ILE A 375 2.41 -2.85 11.94
CA ILE A 375 3.84 -2.69 12.25
C ILE A 375 4.60 -2.29 10.99
N HIS A 376 4.30 -2.92 9.85
CA HIS A 376 4.87 -2.53 8.58
C HIS A 376 4.45 -1.11 8.16
N ALA A 377 3.21 -0.70 8.41
CA ALA A 377 2.70 0.65 8.20
C ALA A 377 3.36 1.73 9.09
N MET A 378 4.02 1.35 10.20
CA MET A 378 4.81 2.28 11.01
C MET A 378 6.20 2.57 10.44
N LEU A 379 6.68 1.72 9.52
CA LEU A 379 8.05 1.78 8.99
C LEU A 379 8.10 2.01 7.47
N GLU A 380 7.04 1.63 6.75
CA GLU A 380 6.80 1.85 5.33
C GLU A 380 5.31 2.17 5.11
N PHE A 381 4.71 1.77 3.98
CA PHE A 381 3.33 2.14 3.63
C PHE A 381 2.50 1.05 2.92
N PRO A 382 2.49 -0.22 3.39
CA PRO A 382 1.68 -1.30 2.80
C PRO A 382 0.17 -0.98 2.75
N GLN A 383 -0.33 -0.15 3.67
CA GLN A 383 -1.73 0.27 3.73
C GLN A 383 -2.18 1.09 2.52
N ARG A 384 -1.24 1.61 1.71
CA ARG A 384 -1.56 2.33 0.46
C ARG A 384 -1.94 1.39 -0.68
N TYR A 385 -1.82 0.07 -0.48
CA TYR A 385 -2.10 -0.94 -1.48
C TYR A 385 -3.37 -1.71 -1.10
N ALA A 386 -4.35 -1.75 -2.00
CA ALA A 386 -5.67 -2.33 -1.72
C ALA A 386 -5.57 -3.82 -1.37
N TYR A 387 -4.59 -4.53 -1.95
CA TYR A 387 -4.35 -5.95 -1.67
C TYR A 387 -3.77 -6.23 -0.27
N PHE A 388 -3.38 -5.21 0.51
CA PHE A 388 -3.16 -5.31 1.96
C PHE A 388 -4.29 -4.65 2.76
N LEU A 389 -4.73 -3.47 2.33
CA LEU A 389 -5.74 -2.67 3.04
C LEU A 389 -7.08 -3.40 3.15
N LEU A 390 -7.59 -3.96 2.05
CA LEU A 390 -8.91 -4.59 2.02
C LEU A 390 -8.96 -5.90 2.83
N PRO A 391 -7.98 -6.83 2.72
CA PRO A 391 -7.89 -7.98 3.62
C PRO A 391 -7.75 -7.60 5.09
N MET A 392 -6.97 -6.55 5.40
CA MET A 392 -6.86 -6.03 6.78
C MET A 392 -8.23 -5.58 7.32
N GLY A 393 -8.99 -4.81 6.54
CA GLY A 393 -10.33 -4.37 6.91
C GLY A 393 -11.26 -5.56 7.14
N PHE A 394 -11.21 -6.56 6.25
CA PHE A 394 -11.98 -7.79 6.38
C PHE A 394 -11.70 -8.54 7.69
N LEU A 395 -10.42 -8.72 8.03
CA LEU A 395 -10.00 -9.39 9.27
C LEU A 395 -10.44 -8.61 10.51
N LEU A 396 -10.35 -7.28 10.51
CA LEU A 396 -10.85 -6.44 11.60
C LEU A 396 -12.37 -6.62 11.79
N GLY A 397 -13.13 -6.70 10.71
CA GLY A 397 -14.56 -7.03 10.74
C GLY A 397 -14.83 -8.40 11.33
N LEU A 398 -14.06 -9.41 10.91
CA LEU A 398 -14.15 -10.78 11.41
C LEU A 398 -13.87 -10.87 12.91
N VAL A 399 -12.87 -10.14 13.42
CA VAL A 399 -12.56 -10.02 14.85
C VAL A 399 -13.72 -9.33 15.57
N GLN A 400 -14.24 -8.23 15.02
CA GLN A 400 -15.35 -7.50 15.62
C GLN A 400 -16.61 -8.36 15.79
N ALA A 401 -16.86 -9.30 14.89
CA ALA A 401 -18.02 -10.19 14.95
C ALA A 401 -18.01 -11.14 16.17
N GLN A 402 -16.85 -11.37 16.80
CA GLN A 402 -16.76 -12.11 18.05
C GLN A 402 -17.57 -11.46 19.20
N THR A 403 -17.87 -10.16 19.10
CA THR A 403 -18.73 -9.47 20.06
C THR A 403 -20.13 -9.28 19.47
N PRO A 404 -21.03 -10.27 19.54
CA PRO A 404 -22.29 -10.27 18.79
C PRO A 404 -23.33 -9.26 19.30
N LYS A 405 -23.23 -8.79 20.56
CA LYS A 405 -24.21 -7.88 21.18
C LYS A 405 -23.91 -6.40 20.97
N LEU A 406 -23.30 -6.03 19.85
CA LEU A 406 -23.05 -4.63 19.52
C LEU A 406 -24.33 -3.96 19.06
N LYS A 407 -24.58 -2.74 19.56
CA LYS A 407 -25.63 -1.89 18.98
C LYS A 407 -25.27 -1.61 17.52
N ALA A 408 -26.23 -1.80 16.62
CA ALA A 408 -26.02 -1.68 15.18
C ALA A 408 -27.24 -1.07 14.49
N VAL A 409 -27.02 -0.61 13.26
CA VAL A 409 -28.08 -0.13 12.36
C VAL A 409 -28.15 -1.06 11.15
N THR A 410 -29.36 -1.41 10.73
CA THR A 410 -29.58 -2.24 9.55
C THR A 410 -29.71 -1.36 8.31
N LEU A 411 -28.81 -1.53 7.36
CA LEU A 411 -28.84 -0.89 6.05
C LEU A 411 -29.66 -1.73 5.07
N ASN A 412 -30.58 -1.06 4.36
CA ASN A 412 -31.48 -1.72 3.41
C ASN A 412 -30.71 -2.23 2.18
N LYS A 413 -31.07 -3.44 1.70
CA LYS A 413 -30.55 -4.05 0.46
C LYS A 413 -30.56 -3.11 -0.77
N ASN A 414 -31.51 -2.19 -0.87
CA ASN A 414 -31.56 -1.24 -1.99
C ASN A 414 -30.40 -0.24 -1.98
N VAL A 415 -29.94 0.18 -0.79
CA VAL A 415 -28.72 0.99 -0.67
C VAL A 415 -27.50 0.17 -1.10
N ILE A 416 -27.44 -1.11 -0.74
CA ILE A 416 -26.36 -2.01 -1.15
C ILE A 416 -26.34 -2.18 -2.68
N ARG A 417 -27.50 -2.35 -3.31
CA ARG A 417 -27.61 -2.41 -4.78
C ARG A 417 -27.09 -1.15 -5.45
N LEU A 418 -27.43 0.02 -4.91
CA LEU A 418 -26.93 1.30 -5.40
C LEU A 418 -25.41 1.40 -5.26
N ILE A 419 -24.86 1.10 -4.07
CA ILE A 419 -23.41 1.11 -3.82
C ILE A 419 -22.71 0.14 -4.78
N TRP A 420 -23.25 -1.05 -4.99
CA TRP A 420 -22.68 -2.05 -5.88
C TRP A 420 -22.66 -1.60 -7.34
N LEU A 421 -23.73 -0.94 -7.80
CA LEU A 421 -23.80 -0.38 -9.15
C LEU A 421 -22.81 0.78 -9.32
N ILE A 422 -22.75 1.71 -8.36
CA ILE A 422 -21.80 2.83 -8.37
C ILE A 422 -20.36 2.29 -8.39
N ALA A 423 -20.05 1.31 -7.56
CA ALA A 423 -18.72 0.69 -7.52
C ALA A 423 -18.33 0.06 -8.87
N LEU A 424 -19.28 -0.63 -9.54
CA LEU A 424 -19.03 -1.16 -10.89
C LEU A 424 -18.70 -0.04 -11.88
N VAL A 425 -19.51 1.03 -11.90
CA VAL A 425 -19.31 2.17 -12.80
C VAL A 425 -17.96 2.83 -12.55
N VAL A 426 -17.61 3.09 -11.27
CA VAL A 426 -16.33 3.69 -10.89
C VAL A 426 -15.15 2.81 -11.30
N LEU A 427 -15.22 1.49 -11.08
CA LEU A 427 -14.15 0.56 -11.48
C LEU A 427 -13.95 0.54 -12.99
N VAL A 428 -15.03 0.50 -13.76
CA VAL A 428 -14.98 0.54 -15.24
C VAL A 428 -14.39 1.87 -15.72
N LEU A 429 -14.80 3.00 -15.14
CA LEU A 429 -14.27 4.32 -15.51
C LEU A 429 -12.80 4.50 -15.14
N ILE A 430 -12.36 4.02 -13.98
CA ILE A 430 -10.95 4.04 -13.57
C ILE A 430 -10.10 3.18 -14.53
N TRP A 431 -10.56 1.97 -14.87
CA TRP A 431 -9.91 1.11 -15.86
C TRP A 431 -9.80 1.80 -17.22
N ARG A 432 -10.90 2.41 -17.67
CA ARG A 432 -10.97 3.14 -18.94
C ARG A 432 -9.97 4.29 -18.97
N ASP A 433 -9.99 5.15 -17.97
CA ASP A 433 -9.08 6.31 -17.87
C ASP A 433 -7.61 5.89 -17.80
N TYR A 434 -7.32 4.83 -17.06
CA TYR A 434 -5.96 4.27 -16.99
C TYR A 434 -5.48 3.80 -18.37
N LYS A 435 -6.32 3.06 -19.11
CA LYS A 435 -5.99 2.60 -20.46
C LYS A 435 -5.85 3.74 -21.45
N LEU A 436 -6.75 4.70 -21.38
CA LEU A 436 -6.74 5.88 -22.22
C LEU A 436 -5.44 6.68 -22.03
N PHE A 437 -5.05 6.94 -20.78
CA PHE A 437 -3.77 7.58 -20.49
C PHE A 437 -2.58 6.75 -20.94
N GLN A 438 -2.60 5.42 -20.70
CA GLN A 438 -1.51 4.52 -21.10
C GLN A 438 -1.22 4.62 -22.60
N GLU A 439 -2.25 4.61 -23.46
CA GLU A 439 -2.05 4.73 -24.90
C GLU A 439 -1.74 6.17 -25.33
N ASN A 440 -2.48 7.17 -24.83
CA ASN A 440 -2.25 8.57 -25.22
C ASN A 440 -0.89 9.11 -24.77
N SER A 441 -0.39 8.69 -23.60
CA SER A 441 0.95 9.06 -23.14
C SER A 441 2.04 8.63 -24.13
N ARG A 442 1.91 7.44 -24.75
CA ARG A 442 2.85 6.98 -25.79
C ARG A 442 2.84 7.89 -27.02
N LEU A 443 1.67 8.36 -27.44
CA LEU A 443 1.52 9.31 -28.55
C LEU A 443 2.15 10.67 -28.21
N VAL A 444 1.86 11.20 -27.02
CA VAL A 444 2.42 12.47 -26.56
C VAL A 444 3.95 12.39 -26.46
N PHE A 445 4.51 11.27 -25.98
CA PHE A 445 5.98 11.06 -25.99
C PHE A 445 6.56 11.03 -27.41
N LYS A 446 5.80 10.59 -28.41
CA LYS A 446 6.16 10.66 -29.84
C LYS A 446 5.85 12.03 -30.48
N LYS A 447 5.47 13.04 -29.70
CA LYS A 447 5.04 14.38 -30.16
C LYS A 447 3.83 14.35 -31.09
N GLN A 448 2.96 13.34 -30.93
CA GLN A 448 1.70 13.21 -31.66
C GLN A 448 0.53 13.64 -30.78
N GLN A 449 -0.61 13.98 -31.40
CA GLN A 449 -1.80 14.33 -30.64
C GLN A 449 -2.42 13.08 -29.96
N PRO A 450 -2.92 13.20 -28.73
CA PRO A 450 -3.57 12.10 -28.01
C PRO A 450 -4.98 11.85 -28.56
N THR A 451 -5.07 11.11 -29.67
CA THR A 451 -6.34 10.86 -30.38
C THR A 451 -6.99 9.52 -30.06
N VAL A 452 -6.43 8.71 -29.14
CA VAL A 452 -7.03 7.42 -28.78
C VAL A 452 -8.35 7.67 -28.06
N GLU A 453 -9.37 6.90 -28.44
CA GLU A 453 -10.68 6.92 -27.80
C GLU A 453 -11.02 5.54 -27.22
N ILE A 454 -11.61 5.53 -26.03
CA ILE A 454 -12.17 4.32 -25.43
C ILE A 454 -13.61 4.63 -25.04
N PHE A 455 -14.55 3.80 -25.49
CA PHE A 455 -15.99 4.08 -25.40
C PHE A 455 -16.38 5.42 -26.08
N GLY A 456 -15.76 5.72 -27.23
CA GLY A 456 -16.11 6.88 -28.06
C GLY A 456 -15.72 8.24 -27.47
N SER A 457 -14.75 8.27 -26.55
CA SER A 457 -14.23 9.52 -25.98
C SER A 457 -12.75 9.44 -25.68
N SER A 458 -12.02 10.52 -25.99
CA SER A 458 -10.61 10.74 -25.65
C SER A 458 -10.43 11.51 -24.33
N LYS A 459 -11.53 11.91 -23.67
CA LYS A 459 -11.49 12.67 -22.41
C LYS A 459 -11.37 11.75 -21.21
N ILE A 460 -10.37 12.01 -20.38
CA ILE A 460 -10.24 11.42 -19.04
C ILE A 460 -11.35 12.02 -18.14
N LEU A 461 -12.07 11.18 -17.40
CA LEU A 461 -13.26 11.60 -16.63
C LEU A 461 -13.00 11.68 -15.12
N LEU A 462 -12.41 10.63 -14.53
CA LEU A 462 -12.18 10.50 -13.10
C LEU A 462 -10.73 10.77 -12.72
N LEU A 463 -9.77 10.26 -13.50
CA LEU A 463 -8.34 10.34 -13.18
C LEU A 463 -7.73 11.67 -13.64
N THR A 464 -8.25 12.79 -13.17
CA THR A 464 -7.85 14.16 -13.58
C THR A 464 -6.34 14.42 -13.53
N GLN A 465 -5.58 13.83 -12.60
CA GLN A 465 -4.11 13.89 -12.60
C GLN A 465 -3.47 13.35 -13.89
N PHE A 466 -4.08 12.35 -14.53
CA PHE A 466 -3.60 11.81 -15.79
C PHE A 466 -3.82 12.80 -16.93
N GLN A 467 -4.95 13.51 -16.95
CA GLN A 467 -5.18 14.58 -17.91
C GLN A 467 -4.17 15.71 -17.71
N GLN A 468 -4.04 16.21 -16.48
CA GLN A 468 -3.06 17.24 -16.13
C GLN A 468 -1.63 16.85 -16.53
N ARG A 469 -1.28 15.57 -16.43
CA ARG A 469 0.02 15.07 -16.86
C ARG A 469 0.19 15.08 -18.38
N LEU A 470 -0.84 14.70 -19.15
CA LEU A 470 -0.78 14.80 -20.61
C LEU A 470 -0.61 16.26 -21.05
N ASP A 471 -1.42 17.15 -20.47
CA ASP A 471 -1.38 18.58 -20.73
C ASP A 471 -0.01 19.16 -20.34
N TRP A 472 0.50 18.78 -19.17
CA TRP A 472 1.83 19.19 -18.71
C TRP A 472 2.93 18.72 -19.65
N ILE A 473 2.90 17.49 -20.17
CA ILE A 473 3.93 17.01 -21.10
C ILE A 473 3.85 17.80 -22.43
N ALA A 474 2.64 18.07 -22.93
CA ALA A 474 2.41 18.79 -24.18
C ALA A 474 2.74 20.29 -24.09
N LEU A 475 2.60 20.90 -22.91
CA LEU A 475 2.86 22.34 -22.70
C LEU A 475 4.30 22.71 -23.05
N LYS A 476 4.49 23.74 -23.87
CA LYS A 476 5.83 24.29 -24.13
C LYS A 476 6.24 25.21 -22.99
N PRO A 477 7.51 25.18 -22.53
CA PRO A 477 7.96 26.12 -21.50
C PRO A 477 7.87 27.59 -21.93
N GLN A 478 7.89 27.87 -23.24
CA GLN A 478 7.78 29.21 -23.81
C GLN A 478 6.31 29.63 -24.00
N THR A 479 5.47 29.39 -22.98
CA THR A 479 4.05 29.75 -22.99
C THR A 479 3.79 30.85 -21.98
N ARG A 480 3.14 31.95 -22.41
CA ARG A 480 2.67 32.99 -21.48
C ARG A 480 1.46 32.49 -20.71
N MET A 481 1.48 32.60 -19.39
CA MET A 481 0.43 32.09 -18.51
C MET A 481 0.08 33.13 -17.45
N SER A 482 -1.16 33.06 -16.93
CA SER A 482 -1.56 33.89 -15.81
C SER A 482 -0.91 33.41 -14.51
N ASP A 483 -0.83 34.28 -13.51
CA ASP A 483 -0.33 33.90 -12.17
C ASP A 483 -1.17 32.77 -11.54
N SER A 484 -2.48 32.73 -11.82
CA SER A 484 -3.35 31.64 -11.39
C SER A 484 -3.01 30.30 -12.04
N ASP A 485 -2.70 30.29 -13.33
CA ASP A 485 -2.35 29.04 -14.03
C ASP A 485 -0.97 28.54 -13.60
N LEU A 486 -0.02 29.45 -13.37
CA LEU A 486 1.29 29.11 -12.81
C LEU A 486 1.15 28.49 -11.42
N LYS A 487 0.25 29.01 -10.57
CA LYS A 487 -0.02 28.43 -9.25
C LYS A 487 -0.62 27.02 -9.31
N GLN A 488 -1.44 26.72 -10.33
CA GLN A 488 -1.93 25.34 -10.53
C GLN A 488 -0.79 24.39 -10.93
N ILE A 489 0.15 24.86 -11.75
CA ILE A 489 1.34 24.09 -12.13
C ILE A 489 2.27 23.88 -10.93
N ASP A 490 2.42 24.88 -10.06
CA ASP A 490 3.18 24.75 -8.81
C ASP A 490 2.69 23.55 -7.97
N ALA A 491 1.38 23.42 -7.78
CA ALA A 491 0.80 22.30 -7.05
C ALA A 491 1.11 20.94 -7.69
N LEU A 492 1.06 20.85 -9.03
CA LEU A 492 1.43 19.65 -9.77
C LEU A 492 2.91 19.30 -9.59
N VAL A 493 3.79 20.29 -9.67
CA VAL A 493 5.25 20.11 -9.55
C VAL A 493 5.63 19.74 -8.12
N LYS A 494 5.03 20.38 -7.10
CA LYS A 494 5.22 20.00 -5.70
C LYS A 494 4.79 18.57 -5.42
N ASN A 495 3.66 18.14 -5.99
CA ASN A 495 3.18 16.78 -5.83
C ASN A 495 4.13 15.77 -6.47
N LYS A 496 4.77 16.10 -7.60
CA LYS A 496 5.75 15.24 -8.30
C LYS A 496 7.01 16.02 -8.67
N ALA A 497 7.89 16.25 -7.71
CA ALA A 497 9.10 17.07 -7.89
C ALA A 497 10.23 16.32 -8.62
N THR A 498 9.93 15.72 -9.77
CA THR A 498 10.92 15.01 -10.60
C THR A 498 11.90 15.98 -11.27
N PRO A 499 13.09 15.52 -11.70
CA PRO A 499 14.04 16.39 -12.41
C PRO A 499 13.43 17.06 -13.65
N TYR A 500 12.62 16.30 -14.39
CA TYR A 500 11.89 16.80 -15.55
C TYR A 500 10.93 17.93 -15.18
N ASN A 501 10.11 17.74 -14.14
CA ASN A 501 9.10 18.72 -13.72
C ASN A 501 9.75 19.99 -13.17
N LEU A 502 10.74 19.86 -12.28
CA LEU A 502 11.45 21.00 -11.70
C LEU A 502 12.14 21.84 -12.77
N LYS A 503 12.88 21.19 -13.68
CA LYS A 503 13.56 21.89 -14.79
C LYS A 503 12.56 22.58 -15.73
N LYS A 504 11.53 21.86 -16.16
CA LYS A 504 10.51 22.41 -17.08
C LYS A 504 9.74 23.56 -16.44
N TYR A 505 9.44 23.46 -15.15
CA TYR A 505 8.75 24.53 -14.44
C TYR A 505 9.63 25.75 -14.23
N ALA A 506 10.92 25.58 -13.92
CA ALA A 506 11.88 26.69 -13.89
C ALA A 506 11.96 27.43 -15.24
N GLN A 507 11.95 26.70 -16.37
CA GLN A 507 11.89 27.29 -17.71
C GLN A 507 10.61 28.10 -17.93
N LEU A 508 9.45 27.55 -17.53
CA LEU A 508 8.16 28.22 -17.66
C LEU A 508 8.10 29.50 -16.81
N LEU A 509 8.57 29.44 -15.56
CA LEU A 509 8.63 30.59 -14.65
C LEU A 509 9.56 31.68 -15.20
N ALA A 510 10.76 31.32 -15.64
CA ALA A 510 11.71 32.27 -16.23
C ALA A 510 11.16 32.94 -17.50
N TYR A 511 10.41 32.21 -18.33
CA TYR A 511 9.75 32.79 -19.51
C TYR A 511 8.65 33.80 -19.13
N ASN A 512 7.99 33.60 -17.99
CA ASN A 512 6.96 34.48 -17.45
C ASN A 512 7.53 35.54 -16.47
N HIS A 513 8.84 35.77 -16.47
CA HIS A 513 9.54 36.76 -15.62
C HIS A 513 9.43 36.50 -14.10
N LYS A 514 9.15 35.26 -13.69
CA LYS A 514 9.11 34.80 -12.30
C LYS A 514 10.46 34.20 -11.89
N PHE A 515 11.48 35.06 -11.83
CA PHE A 515 12.88 34.62 -11.70
C PHE A 515 13.20 34.04 -10.32
N GLU A 516 12.66 34.61 -9.25
CA GLU A 516 12.87 34.11 -7.88
C GLU A 516 12.27 32.71 -7.71
N GLU A 517 11.05 32.49 -8.21
CA GLU A 517 10.41 31.18 -8.14
C GLU A 517 11.14 30.16 -9.03
N ALA A 518 11.67 30.59 -10.18
CA ALA A 518 12.52 29.73 -11.02
C ALA A 518 13.79 29.29 -10.28
N GLU A 519 14.48 30.21 -9.59
CA GLU A 519 15.66 29.88 -8.78
C GLU A 519 15.34 28.91 -7.65
N GLN A 520 14.17 29.04 -7.00
CA GLN A 520 13.72 28.07 -6.00
C GLN A 520 13.58 26.66 -6.58
N GLN A 521 13.01 26.51 -7.78
CA GLN A 521 12.91 25.19 -8.42
C GLN A 521 14.28 24.60 -8.76
N LEU A 522 15.23 25.44 -9.18
CA LEU A 522 16.61 25.03 -9.47
C LEU A 522 17.37 24.66 -8.20
N PHE A 523 17.12 25.36 -7.09
CA PHE A 523 17.64 25.00 -5.77
C PHE A 523 17.14 23.62 -5.34
N ILE A 524 15.84 23.36 -5.44
CA ILE A 524 15.24 22.05 -5.14
C ILE A 524 15.86 20.95 -6.04
N LEU A 525 15.99 21.22 -7.34
CA LEU A 525 16.61 20.31 -8.31
C LEU A 525 18.04 19.94 -7.93
N ARG A 526 18.83 20.93 -7.50
CA ARG A 526 20.22 20.75 -7.07
C ARG A 526 20.31 19.89 -5.81
N GLN A 527 19.49 20.15 -4.81
CA GLN A 527 19.54 19.42 -3.54
C GLN A 527 19.06 17.97 -3.68
N LEU A 528 17.92 17.77 -4.35
CA LEU A 528 17.33 16.44 -4.52
C LEU A 528 18.11 15.54 -5.48
N TYR A 529 18.66 16.11 -6.56
CA TYR A 529 19.18 15.30 -7.68
C TYR A 529 20.63 15.59 -8.06
N LYS A 530 21.30 16.52 -7.36
CA LYS A 530 22.68 16.95 -7.66
C LYS A 530 22.86 17.47 -9.08
N GLN A 531 21.77 17.85 -9.76
CA GLN A 531 21.80 18.45 -11.08
C GLN A 531 21.94 19.96 -10.91
N THR A 532 23.03 20.51 -11.43
CA THR A 532 23.29 21.95 -11.43
C THR A 532 22.83 22.54 -12.75
N LEU A 533 21.93 23.52 -12.65
CA LEU A 533 21.46 24.31 -13.78
C LEU A 533 21.25 25.72 -13.25
N SER A 534 21.84 26.70 -13.90
CA SER A 534 21.78 28.10 -13.50
C SER A 534 20.62 28.83 -14.19
N LEU A 535 20.13 29.91 -13.59
CA LEU A 535 19.07 30.72 -14.18
C LEU A 535 19.46 31.27 -15.56
N PRO A 536 20.69 31.78 -15.81
CA PRO A 536 21.11 32.19 -17.15
C PRO A 536 21.03 31.09 -18.19
N GLU A 537 21.42 29.85 -17.85
CA GLU A 537 21.30 28.70 -18.76
C GLU A 537 19.82 28.38 -19.05
N VAL A 538 18.94 28.44 -18.06
CA VAL A 538 17.48 28.27 -18.25
C VAL A 538 16.92 29.32 -19.21
N VAL A 539 17.31 30.59 -19.03
CA VAL A 539 16.91 31.70 -19.90
C VAL A 539 17.45 31.49 -21.32
N GLU A 540 18.69 31.02 -21.47
CA GLU A 540 19.29 30.72 -22.77
C GLU A 540 18.58 29.54 -23.46
N MET A 541 18.23 28.48 -22.73
CA MET A 541 17.46 27.35 -23.26
C MET A 541 16.11 27.82 -23.82
N ASN A 542 15.45 28.78 -23.18
CA ASN A 542 14.21 29.36 -23.68
C ASN A 542 14.43 30.14 -24.99
N LYS A 543 15.58 30.81 -25.16
CA LYS A 543 15.91 31.55 -26.38
C LYS A 543 16.23 30.63 -27.56
N ARG A 544 16.91 29.49 -27.32
CA ARG A 544 17.30 28.52 -28.37
C ARG A 544 16.13 27.67 -28.90
N ALA A 545 14.99 27.66 -28.20
CA ALA A 545 13.81 26.86 -28.53
C ALA A 545 12.76 27.62 -29.36
N VAL A 546 12.93 28.94 -29.50
CA VAL A 546 12.17 29.84 -30.40
C VAL A 546 12.91 29.90 -31.72
#